data_AF-K1UEZ9-F1
#
_entry.id   AF-K1UEZ9-F1
#
_cell.length_a   1.000
_cell.length_b   1.000
_cell.length_c   1.000
_cell.angle_alpha   90.00
_cell.angle_beta   90.00
_cell.angle_gamma   90.00
#
_symmetry.space_group_name_H-M   'P 1'
#
loop_
_entity.id
_entity.type
_entity.pdbx_description
1 polymer ?
#
loop_
_entity_poly.entity_id
_entity_poly.type
_entity_poly.pdbx_seq_one_letter_code
_entity_poly.pdbx_strand_id
1 'polypeptide(L)'
;NQDSWEALCSFVISQQNNIKRIKGIIERLCRKYGKEVKKGYYSFPSAEDLSKLTVEDFESLGTGYRAKYLERLAKSVSNGEIDLEKIKTLSLEEARKELLNIYGVGIKVANCALLFGFGFYDAFPIDVWMKRVMEYYPNGLPKCFDGIGGIAQQYLFHWARNNLKIYIRSS
;
A
#
# COMPACT_ATOMS: atom_id res chain seq x y z
N ASN A 1 -8.50 -7.99 5.89
CA ASN A 1 -7.75 -7.13 4.96
C ASN A 1 -8.66 -6.16 4.30
N GLN A 2 -8.11 -5.03 3.86
CA GLN A 2 -8.79 -4.20 2.87
C GLN A 2 -8.81 -4.94 1.53
N ASP A 3 -9.68 -4.52 0.63
CA ASP A 3 -9.65 -4.97 -0.76
C ASP A 3 -8.30 -4.59 -1.41
N SER A 4 -7.72 -5.48 -2.22
CA SER A 4 -6.38 -5.29 -2.80
C SER A 4 -6.34 -4.12 -3.79
N TRP A 5 -7.43 -3.91 -4.54
CA TRP A 5 -7.54 -2.81 -5.49
C TRP A 5 -7.64 -1.47 -4.76
N GLU A 6 -8.57 -1.35 -3.82
CA GLU A 6 -8.74 -0.14 -3.00
C GLU A 6 -7.45 0.22 -2.24
N ALA A 7 -6.79 -0.78 -1.64
CA ALA A 7 -5.56 -0.58 -0.91
C ALA A 7 -4.43 -0.05 -1.81
N LEU A 8 -4.23 -0.67 -2.99
CA LEU A 8 -3.18 -0.26 -3.92
C LEU A 8 -3.38 1.18 -4.38
N CYS A 9 -4.59 1.54 -4.84
CA CYS A 9 -4.91 2.91 -5.24
C CYS A 9 -4.73 3.90 -4.09
N SER A 10 -5.18 3.55 -2.88
CA SER A 10 -5.04 4.39 -1.69
C SER A 10 -3.58 4.67 -1.35
N PHE A 11 -2.70 3.68 -1.49
CA PHE A 11 -1.27 3.88 -1.24
C PHE A 11 -0.55 4.61 -2.37
N VAL A 12 -0.97 4.49 -3.62
CA VAL A 12 -0.52 5.36 -4.72
C VAL A 12 -0.89 6.83 -4.41
N ILE A 13 -2.15 7.10 -4.06
CA ILE A 13 -2.62 8.44 -3.62
C ILE A 13 -1.83 8.95 -2.42
N SER A 14 -1.39 8.04 -1.54
CA SER A 14 -0.71 8.40 -0.31
C SER A 14 0.66 9.04 -0.49
N GLN A 15 1.35 8.86 -1.64
CA GLN A 15 2.81 9.02 -1.82
C GLN A 15 3.41 10.30 -1.20
N GLN A 16 3.93 11.32 -1.86
CA GLN A 16 4.33 12.57 -1.16
C GLN A 16 3.08 13.38 -0.70
N ASN A 17 2.33 12.94 0.33
CA ASN A 17 1.02 13.52 0.71
C ASN A 17 0.74 13.47 2.23
N ASN A 18 -0.31 14.18 2.71
CA ASN A 18 -0.73 14.15 4.11
C ASN A 18 -2.12 13.52 4.30
N ILE A 19 -2.37 12.96 5.48
CA ILE A 19 -3.58 12.16 5.79
C ILE A 19 -4.88 12.92 5.48
N LYS A 20 -4.96 14.21 5.84
CA LYS A 20 -6.16 15.02 5.60
C LYS A 20 -6.46 15.13 4.11
N ARG A 21 -5.44 15.39 3.30
CA ARG A 21 -5.58 15.50 1.84
C ARG A 21 -5.87 14.14 1.19
N ILE A 22 -5.23 13.07 1.63
CA ILE A 22 -5.46 11.70 1.13
C ILE A 22 -6.93 11.32 1.32
N LYS A 23 -7.47 11.48 2.54
CA LYS A 23 -8.87 11.19 2.85
C LYS A 23 -9.82 11.99 1.97
N GLY A 24 -9.55 13.28 1.78
CA GLY A 24 -10.37 14.13 0.91
C GLY A 24 -10.33 13.72 -0.57
N ILE A 25 -9.19 13.25 -1.08
CA ILE A 25 -9.08 12.74 -2.45
C ILE A 25 -9.92 11.46 -2.60
N ILE A 26 -9.76 10.50 -1.68
CA ILE A 26 -10.51 9.24 -1.71
C ILE A 26 -12.01 9.50 -1.58
N GLU A 27 -12.44 10.40 -0.69
CA GLU A 27 -13.85 10.74 -0.56
C GLU A 27 -14.43 11.32 -1.85
N ARG A 28 -13.73 12.26 -2.51
CA ARG A 28 -14.17 12.81 -3.80
C ARG A 28 -14.21 11.75 -4.89
N LEU A 29 -13.22 10.85 -4.92
CA LEU A 29 -13.16 9.72 -5.85
C LEU A 29 -14.39 8.82 -5.70
N CYS A 30 -14.69 8.37 -4.48
CA CYS A 30 -15.85 7.51 -4.20
C CYS A 30 -17.17 8.24 -4.49
N ARG A 31 -17.32 9.50 -4.07
CA ARG A 31 -18.56 10.27 -4.34
C ARG A 31 -18.82 10.48 -5.83
N LYS A 32 -17.77 10.71 -6.62
CA LYS A 32 -17.90 11.06 -8.05
C LYS A 32 -18.01 9.82 -8.95
N TYR A 33 -17.30 8.74 -8.62
CA TYR A 33 -17.16 7.58 -9.50
C TYR A 33 -17.53 6.24 -8.84
N GLY A 34 -17.88 6.25 -7.56
CA GLY A 34 -18.33 5.06 -6.83
C GLY A 34 -19.83 4.84 -6.98
N LYS A 35 -20.28 3.62 -6.65
CA LYS A 35 -21.71 3.28 -6.65
C LYS A 35 -22.30 3.61 -5.28
N GLU A 36 -23.50 4.20 -5.25
CA GLU A 36 -24.18 4.47 -3.98
C GLU A 36 -24.61 3.13 -3.35
N VAL A 37 -24.02 2.79 -2.20
CA VAL A 37 -24.30 1.55 -1.46
C VAL A 37 -25.35 1.76 -0.36
N LYS A 38 -25.46 2.99 0.11
CA LYS A 38 -26.47 3.47 1.07
C LYS A 38 -26.57 4.98 0.86
N LYS A 39 -27.72 5.58 1.16
CA LYS A 39 -27.93 7.04 1.05
C LYS A 39 -26.73 7.84 1.59
N GLY A 40 -26.02 8.52 0.70
CA GLY A 40 -24.86 9.35 1.01
C GLY A 40 -23.53 8.63 1.23
N TYR A 41 -23.46 7.30 1.04
CA TYR A 41 -22.27 6.46 1.12
C TYR A 41 -22.01 5.79 -0.22
N TYR A 42 -20.77 5.89 -0.70
CA TYR A 42 -20.37 5.42 -2.02
C TYR A 42 -19.24 4.42 -1.89
N SER A 43 -19.28 3.36 -2.70
CA SER A 43 -18.22 2.36 -2.79
C SER A 43 -16.93 2.98 -3.34
N PHE A 44 -15.80 2.30 -3.12
CA PHE A 44 -14.62 2.56 -3.93
C PHE A 44 -14.93 2.18 -5.40
N PRO A 45 -14.54 2.98 -6.41
CA PRO A 45 -14.82 2.66 -7.81
C PRO A 45 -14.04 1.43 -8.28
N SER A 46 -14.62 0.65 -9.20
CA SER A 46 -13.93 -0.52 -9.77
C SER A 46 -12.78 -0.09 -10.70
N ALA A 47 -11.84 -1.00 -10.99
CA ALA A 47 -10.81 -0.75 -11.99
C ALA A 47 -11.40 -0.45 -13.38
N GLU A 48 -12.51 -1.09 -13.73
CA GLU A 48 -13.24 -0.86 -14.98
C GLU A 48 -13.87 0.54 -15.05
N ASP A 49 -14.39 1.05 -13.93
CA ASP A 49 -14.94 2.40 -13.88
C ASP A 49 -13.82 3.45 -13.97
N LEU A 50 -12.70 3.21 -13.28
CA LEU A 50 -11.55 4.12 -13.31
C LEU A 50 -10.75 4.07 -14.62
N SER A 51 -10.77 2.96 -15.36
CA SER A 51 -10.04 2.83 -16.64
C SER A 51 -10.62 3.70 -17.76
N LYS A 52 -11.88 4.13 -17.60
CA LYS A 52 -12.61 5.05 -18.50
C LYS A 52 -12.22 6.51 -18.31
N LEU A 53 -11.52 6.85 -17.22
CA LEU A 53 -11.15 8.22 -16.88
C LEU A 53 -9.85 8.65 -17.57
N THR A 54 -9.71 9.96 -17.79
CA THR A 54 -8.45 10.55 -18.27
C THR A 54 -7.57 11.03 -17.11
N VAL A 55 -6.34 11.45 -17.43
CA VAL A 55 -5.44 12.07 -16.44
C VAL A 55 -6.11 13.31 -15.83
N GLU A 56 -6.75 14.14 -16.63
CA GLU A 56 -7.43 15.38 -16.21
C GLU A 56 -8.56 15.10 -15.23
N ASP A 57 -9.31 14.00 -15.42
CA ASP A 57 -10.34 13.56 -14.47
C ASP A 57 -9.74 13.28 -13.08
N PHE A 58 -8.61 12.57 -13.03
CA PHE A 58 -7.92 12.32 -11.76
C PHE A 58 -7.30 13.59 -11.18
N GLU A 59 -6.76 14.48 -12.01
CA GLU A 59 -6.20 15.76 -11.56
C GLU A 59 -7.28 16.64 -10.91
N SER A 60 -8.51 16.63 -11.46
CA SER A 60 -9.67 17.36 -10.90
C SER A 60 -10.02 16.91 -9.48
N LEU A 61 -9.66 15.67 -9.10
CA LEU A 61 -9.82 15.16 -7.73
C LEU A 61 -8.71 15.63 -6.78
N GLY A 62 -7.68 16.33 -7.26
CA GLY A 62 -6.55 16.83 -6.48
C GLY A 62 -5.41 15.82 -6.30
N THR A 63 -5.34 14.78 -7.14
CA THR A 63 -4.28 13.75 -7.13
C THR A 63 -2.91 14.28 -7.59
N GLY A 64 -2.91 15.36 -8.38
CA GLY A 64 -1.70 15.97 -8.95
C GLY A 64 -0.96 15.00 -9.87
N TYR A 65 0.37 14.95 -9.78
CA TYR A 65 1.20 14.10 -10.64
C TYR A 65 0.85 12.59 -10.59
N ARG A 66 0.14 12.14 -9.55
CA ARG A 66 -0.30 10.75 -9.40
C ARG A 66 -1.46 10.38 -10.33
N ALA A 67 -2.11 11.36 -10.95
CA ALA A 67 -3.16 11.13 -11.93
C ALA A 67 -2.71 10.14 -13.02
N LYS A 68 -1.51 10.34 -13.56
CA LYS A 68 -0.90 9.44 -14.55
C LYS A 68 -0.66 8.02 -14.01
N TYR A 69 -0.43 7.87 -12.71
CA TYR A 69 -0.21 6.56 -12.10
C TYR A 69 -1.53 5.81 -11.96
N LEU A 70 -2.57 6.50 -11.48
CA LEU A 70 -3.90 5.93 -11.29
C LEU A 70 -4.55 5.57 -12.62
N GLU A 71 -4.41 6.40 -13.65
CA GLU A 71 -4.93 6.14 -14.98
C GLU A 71 -4.30 4.88 -15.60
N ARG A 72 -2.97 4.79 -15.62
CA ARG A 72 -2.27 3.58 -16.10
C ARG A 72 -2.63 2.36 -15.28
N LEU A 73 -2.61 2.47 -13.96
CA LEU A 73 -2.94 1.37 -13.06
C LEU A 73 -4.36 0.85 -13.31
N ALA A 74 -5.35 1.74 -13.42
CA ALA A 74 -6.73 1.36 -13.70
C ALA A 74 -6.87 0.66 -15.05
N LYS A 75 -6.19 1.15 -16.09
CA LYS A 75 -6.17 0.52 -17.42
C LYS A 75 -5.54 -0.87 -17.37
N SER A 76 -4.37 -1.01 -16.76
CA SER A 76 -3.65 -2.30 -16.67
C SER A 76 -4.36 -3.34 -15.79
N VAL A 77 -5.09 -2.92 -14.75
CA VAL A 77 -5.93 -3.86 -13.98
C VAL A 77 -7.19 -4.21 -14.76
N SER A 78 -7.84 -3.22 -15.38
CA SER A 78 -9.09 -3.41 -16.13
C SER A 78 -8.92 -4.27 -17.39
N ASN A 79 -7.75 -4.25 -18.04
CA ASN A 79 -7.48 -5.04 -19.23
C ASN A 79 -6.84 -6.41 -18.93
N GLY A 80 -6.60 -6.72 -17.66
CA GLY A 80 -6.00 -7.99 -17.22
C GLY A 80 -4.48 -8.07 -17.34
N GLU A 81 -3.77 -7.00 -17.70
CA GLU A 81 -2.30 -6.95 -17.68
C GLU A 81 -1.77 -7.16 -16.24
N ILE A 82 -2.46 -6.60 -15.25
CA ILE A 82 -2.20 -6.80 -13.83
C ILE A 82 -3.37 -7.58 -13.21
N ASP A 83 -3.13 -8.83 -12.87
CA ASP A 83 -4.07 -9.68 -12.16
C ASP A 83 -3.79 -9.65 -10.65
N LEU A 84 -4.62 -8.91 -9.91
CA LEU A 84 -4.46 -8.73 -8.46
C LEU A 84 -4.74 -10.02 -7.69
N GLU A 85 -5.61 -10.90 -8.18
CA GLU A 85 -5.90 -12.18 -7.52
C GLU A 85 -4.73 -13.14 -7.70
N LYS A 86 -4.11 -13.15 -8.89
CA LYS A 86 -2.86 -13.90 -9.12
C LYS A 86 -1.74 -13.44 -8.18
N ILE A 87 -1.59 -12.13 -7.94
CA ILE A 87 -0.54 -11.63 -7.02
C ILE A 87 -0.70 -12.19 -5.60
N LYS A 88 -1.94 -12.44 -5.13
CA LYS A 88 -2.19 -13.02 -3.81
C LYS A 88 -1.73 -14.48 -3.67
N THR A 89 -1.52 -15.19 -4.78
CA THR A 89 -1.09 -16.60 -4.76
C THR A 89 0.42 -16.76 -4.90
N LEU A 90 1.15 -15.69 -5.16
CA LEU A 90 2.60 -15.68 -5.30
C LEU A 90 3.32 -15.72 -3.95
N SER A 91 4.62 -16.02 -3.96
CA SER A 91 5.47 -15.76 -2.79
C SER A 91 5.59 -14.26 -2.51
N LEU A 92 5.94 -13.87 -1.28
CA LEU A 92 6.10 -12.46 -0.90
C LEU A 92 7.08 -11.71 -1.82
N GLU A 93 8.21 -12.34 -2.15
CA GLU A 93 9.24 -11.73 -3.00
C GLU A 93 8.75 -11.53 -4.44
N GLU A 94 8.04 -12.52 -4.99
CA GLU A 94 7.44 -12.43 -6.33
C GLU A 94 6.30 -11.41 -6.37
N ALA A 95 5.38 -11.43 -5.39
CA ALA A 95 4.30 -10.46 -5.27
C ALA A 95 4.84 -9.02 -5.17
N ARG A 96 5.92 -8.82 -4.40
CA ARG A 96 6.61 -7.52 -4.32
C ARG A 96 7.21 -7.12 -5.66
N LYS A 97 7.84 -8.05 -6.37
CA LYS A 97 8.41 -7.79 -7.70
C LYS A 97 7.33 -7.39 -8.71
N GLU A 98 6.19 -8.07 -8.70
CA GLU A 98 5.03 -7.72 -9.55
C GLU A 98 4.55 -6.29 -9.25
N LEU A 99 4.34 -5.94 -7.97
CA LEU A 99 3.91 -4.58 -7.62
C LEU A 99 4.95 -3.52 -7.98
N LEU A 100 6.24 -3.82 -7.88
CA LEU A 100 7.32 -2.88 -8.24
C LEU A 100 7.42 -2.63 -9.75
N ASN A 101 6.90 -3.52 -10.60
CA ASN A 101 6.84 -3.31 -12.04
C ASN A 101 5.73 -2.32 -12.44
N ILE A 102 4.80 -2.00 -11.52
CA ILE A 102 3.71 -1.05 -11.78
C ILE A 102 4.26 0.38 -11.82
N TYR A 103 3.96 1.10 -12.90
CA TYR A 103 4.37 2.48 -13.06
C TYR A 103 3.88 3.38 -11.92
N GLY A 104 4.82 3.99 -11.20
CA GLY A 104 4.53 4.86 -10.04
C GLY A 104 4.47 4.13 -8.70
N VAL A 105 4.62 2.81 -8.65
CA VAL A 105 4.66 2.03 -7.40
C VAL A 105 6.11 1.80 -6.97
N GLY A 106 6.51 2.45 -5.87
CA GLY A 106 7.80 2.22 -5.23
C GLY A 106 7.72 1.24 -4.06
N ILE A 107 8.88 0.86 -3.51
CA ILE A 107 9.02 -0.14 -2.43
C ILE A 107 8.07 0.09 -1.24
N LYS A 108 7.88 1.36 -0.83
CA LYS A 108 6.97 1.70 0.27
C LYS A 108 5.52 1.37 -0.08
N VAL A 109 5.09 1.73 -1.29
CA VAL A 109 3.70 1.51 -1.74
C VAL A 109 3.46 0.01 -1.91
N ALA A 110 4.38 -0.71 -2.54
CA ALA A 110 4.31 -2.16 -2.69
C ALA A 110 4.16 -2.86 -1.33
N ASN A 111 5.04 -2.58 -0.37
CA ASN A 111 4.96 -3.21 0.96
C ASN A 111 3.66 -2.87 1.70
N CYS A 112 3.20 -1.61 1.65
CA CYS A 112 1.93 -1.23 2.27
C CYS A 112 0.73 -1.94 1.60
N ALA A 113 0.70 -1.99 0.27
CA ALA A 113 -0.36 -2.68 -0.45
C ALA A 113 -0.35 -4.18 -0.10
N LEU A 114 0.82 -4.84 -0.14
CA LEU A 114 0.97 -6.25 0.20
C LEU A 114 0.45 -6.57 1.61
N LEU A 115 0.84 -5.76 2.58
CA LEU A 115 0.46 -5.94 3.98
C LEU A 115 -1.04 -5.71 4.21
N PHE A 116 -1.59 -4.59 3.72
CA PHE A 116 -2.95 -4.17 4.08
C PHE A 116 -4.04 -4.65 3.11
N GLY A 117 -3.68 -4.90 1.85
CA GLY A 117 -4.61 -5.25 0.76
C GLY A 117 -4.48 -6.67 0.22
N PHE A 118 -3.26 -7.22 0.16
CA PHE A 118 -3.04 -8.56 -0.43
C PHE A 118 -2.87 -9.68 0.62
N GLY A 119 -2.78 -9.34 1.90
CA GLY A 119 -2.73 -10.33 2.99
C GLY A 119 -1.39 -11.00 3.20
N PHE A 120 -0.31 -10.41 2.69
CA PHE A 120 1.03 -10.82 3.04
C PHE A 120 1.39 -10.24 4.41
N TYR A 121 0.99 -10.92 5.47
CA TYR A 121 1.33 -10.49 6.83
C TYR A 121 2.84 -10.52 7.08
N ASP A 122 3.60 -11.30 6.32
CA ASP A 122 5.07 -11.28 6.38
C ASP A 122 5.70 -10.13 5.54
N ALA A 123 4.90 -9.34 4.82
CA ALA A 123 5.36 -8.17 4.06
C ALA A 123 5.83 -7.06 5.00
N PHE A 124 7.06 -7.20 5.47
CA PHE A 124 7.61 -6.34 6.49
C PHE A 124 8.47 -5.20 5.92
N PRO A 125 8.12 -3.92 6.10
CA PRO A 125 9.08 -2.85 5.87
C PRO A 125 10.15 -2.87 6.99
N ILE A 126 11.35 -3.34 6.68
CA ILE A 126 12.53 -3.24 7.55
C ILE A 126 13.07 -1.80 7.48
N ASP A 127 12.67 -0.96 8.44
CA ASP A 127 13.19 0.40 8.61
C ASP A 127 14.42 0.45 9.56
N VAL A 128 14.96 1.65 9.84
CA VAL A 128 16.16 1.80 10.70
C VAL A 128 15.97 1.26 12.12
N TRP A 129 14.75 1.28 12.66
CA TRP A 129 14.46 0.73 13.98
C TRP A 129 14.38 -0.79 13.91
N MET A 130 13.74 -1.32 12.88
CA MET A 130 13.68 -2.76 12.67
C MET A 130 15.03 -3.37 12.34
N LYS A 131 15.91 -2.68 11.61
CA LYS A 131 17.30 -3.13 11.42
C LYS A 131 18.00 -3.37 12.77
N ARG A 132 17.82 -2.46 13.72
CA ARG A 132 18.38 -2.60 15.08
C ARG A 132 17.71 -3.69 15.90
N VAL A 133 16.38 -3.83 15.79
CA VAL A 133 15.69 -4.97 16.41
C VAL A 133 16.29 -6.27 15.88
N MET A 134 16.50 -6.39 14.57
CA MET A 134 17.06 -7.59 13.96
C MET A 134 18.51 -7.88 14.38
N GLU A 135 19.29 -6.89 14.86
CA GLU A 135 20.61 -7.15 15.48
C GLU A 135 20.50 -8.03 16.73
N TYR A 136 19.39 -7.97 17.47
CA TYR A 136 19.11 -8.85 18.61
C TYR A 136 18.60 -10.24 18.18
N TYR A 137 18.30 -10.43 16.90
CA TYR A 137 17.80 -11.66 16.31
C TYR A 137 18.70 -12.12 15.15
N PRO A 138 19.97 -12.46 15.42
CA PRO A 138 20.95 -12.79 14.38
C PRO A 138 20.57 -14.02 13.55
N ASN A 139 19.71 -14.89 14.11
CA ASN A 139 19.18 -16.09 13.45
C ASN A 139 17.75 -15.89 12.91
N GLY A 140 17.28 -14.64 12.80
CA GLY A 140 15.90 -14.31 12.47
C GLY A 140 14.97 -14.29 13.68
N LEU A 141 13.74 -13.81 13.45
CA LEU A 141 12.71 -13.81 14.48
C LEU A 141 12.37 -15.25 14.91
N PRO A 142 12.03 -15.48 16.19
CA PRO A 142 11.59 -16.79 16.67
C PRO A 142 10.48 -17.38 15.78
N LYS A 143 10.53 -18.70 15.53
CA LYS A 143 9.55 -19.43 14.71
C LYS A 143 8.08 -19.25 15.13
N CYS A 144 7.84 -18.91 16.40
CA CYS A 144 6.49 -18.60 16.88
C CYS A 144 5.88 -17.35 16.21
N PHE A 145 6.69 -16.56 15.49
CA PHE A 145 6.25 -15.42 14.70
C PHE A 145 6.03 -15.75 13.22
N ASP A 146 6.29 -16.98 12.77
CA ASP A 146 6.05 -17.38 11.38
C ASP A 146 4.56 -17.19 11.02
N GLY A 147 4.27 -16.51 9.91
CA GLY A 147 2.91 -16.20 9.46
C GLY A 147 2.21 -15.06 10.21
N ILE A 148 2.80 -14.55 11.30
CA ILE A 148 2.37 -13.36 12.03
C ILE A 148 3.48 -12.33 12.18
N GLY A 149 4.54 -12.44 11.38
CA GLY A 149 5.71 -11.56 11.43
C GLY A 149 5.26 -10.11 11.44
N GLY A 150 4.27 -9.82 10.58
CA GLY A 150 3.37 -8.65 10.47
C GLY A 150 3.03 -7.94 11.78
N ILE A 151 2.51 -8.73 12.69
CA ILE A 151 1.98 -8.27 13.96
C ILE A 151 3.12 -8.16 14.97
N ALA A 152 3.98 -9.17 15.03
CA ALA A 152 5.10 -9.22 15.95
C ALA A 152 5.98 -7.96 15.85
N GLN A 153 6.24 -7.53 14.63
CA GLN A 153 7.00 -6.32 14.40
C GLN A 153 6.33 -5.05 14.91
N GLN A 154 5.00 -4.89 14.86
CA GLN A 154 4.37 -3.65 15.33
C GLN A 154 4.69 -3.45 16.82
N TYR A 155 4.67 -4.55 17.58
CA TYR A 155 5.10 -4.56 18.98
C TYR A 155 6.60 -4.34 19.12
N LEU A 156 7.43 -5.00 18.31
CA LEU A 156 8.88 -4.84 18.37
C LEU A 156 9.34 -3.43 17.99
N PHE A 157 8.68 -2.79 17.02
CA PHE A 157 8.93 -1.43 16.59
C PHE A 157 8.51 -0.43 17.67
N HIS A 158 7.32 -0.62 18.26
CA HIS A 158 6.87 0.18 19.39
C HIS A 158 7.84 0.06 20.56
N TRP A 159 8.25 -1.16 20.91
CA TRP A 159 9.26 -1.39 21.94
C TRP A 159 10.58 -0.70 21.58
N ALA A 160 11.08 -0.87 20.35
CA ALA A 160 12.33 -0.29 19.89
C ALA A 160 12.34 1.24 19.97
N ARG A 161 11.26 1.89 19.55
CA ARG A 161 11.10 3.35 19.64
C ARG A 161 11.14 3.88 21.06
N ASN A 162 10.62 3.13 22.03
CA ASN A 162 10.54 3.55 23.42
C ASN A 162 11.77 3.15 24.25
N ASN A 163 12.55 2.16 23.81
CA ASN A 163 13.61 1.57 24.62
C ASN A 163 15.01 1.69 24.00
N LEU A 164 15.14 1.78 22.67
CA LEU A 164 16.43 1.95 22.01
C LEU A 164 16.72 3.45 21.83
N LYS A 165 17.85 3.92 22.38
CA LYS A 165 18.31 5.29 22.12
C LYS A 165 18.90 5.38 20.71
N ILE A 166 18.55 6.41 19.94
CA ILE A 166 19.33 6.78 18.76
C ILE A 166 20.60 7.47 19.27
N TYR A 167 21.69 6.71 19.37
CA TYR A 167 23.00 7.32 19.27
C TYR A 167 23.18 7.75 17.81
N ILE A 168 23.05 9.05 17.55
CA ILE A 168 23.55 9.64 16.31
C ILE A 168 25.05 9.45 16.40
N ARG A 169 25.62 8.55 15.58
CA ARG A 169 27.06 8.57 15.34
C ARG A 169 27.33 9.87 14.57
N SER A 170 27.75 10.89 15.31
CA SER A 170 28.44 12.02 14.72
C SER A 170 29.74 11.49 14.13
N SER A 171 29.84 11.46 12.82
CA SER A 171 31.07 11.31 12.06
C SER A 171 30.92 12.12 10.79
#